data_AF-A0A7C1V930-F1
#
_entry.id   AF-A0A7C1V930-F1
#
_cell.length_a   1.000
_cell.length_b   1.000
_cell.length_c   1.000
_cell.angle_alpha   90.00
_cell.angle_beta   90.00
_cell.angle_gamma   90.00
#
_symmetry.space_group_name_H-M   'P 1'
#
loop_
_entity.id
_entity.type
_entity.pdbx_description
1 polymer ?
#
loop_
_entity_poly.entity_id
_entity_poly.type
_entity_poly.pdbx_seq_one_letter_code
_entity_poly.pdbx_strand_id
1 'polypeptide(L)'
;MPDDKYSCSDIKHPNWRKKDKICLTPVTFSDFNLINIKQKQEGEPTSEKVCGAFEQSMGLKQIILEQLNYYSSTGQRKYSILQVSAMIGISEPTTRKRIKEVLLLLISPIHSDIQKSNTVYRMIFGKITISYHDLRQGALIAGLKLITSPSAFFNIVKNNHSISKQKVEVECKLKHLSLRTISRVKEASRVCKTCADIEWQKSVKKLNLDKEISFNCILDLAQDRNLEVVSFTNPDLPLTQAEFHNLKQANALLNKRNREIVFMWKHKDCKRIFNSKYRNIQEGLSHCPYCNINVDQRITHNMVELIFSKYNTSFSKEFESEKKLKEILAIEGYENLLELNMKSIKDIYRSRITIDCFAILNINRRKIKLSIEHDGAQHDKREKIGIDAMIALSKINGILLTYNEARDRWEAQLKRDNELKNLFDILKKSDYFLIQVPYTVKGNARYEFIIKEFERQTDEPINFNLADVPNWKSLLKTF
;
A
#
# COMPACT_ATOMS: atom_id res chain seq x y z
N MET A 1 -51.82 17.57 35.48
CA MET A 1 -51.99 16.10 35.38
C MET A 1 -53.21 15.85 34.50
N PRO A 2 -53.10 14.97 33.50
CA PRO A 2 -53.08 13.54 33.79
C PRO A 2 -51.71 12.89 33.57
N ASP A 3 -51.46 11.93 34.43
CA ASP A 3 -50.32 11.04 34.53
C ASP A 3 -50.42 9.93 33.51
N ASP A 4 -49.34 9.70 32.75
CA ASP A 4 -49.04 8.38 32.20
C ASP A 4 -47.72 7.90 32.82
N LYS A 5 -47.85 7.26 33.97
CA LYS A 5 -46.83 6.38 34.55
C LYS A 5 -46.76 5.11 33.70
N TYR A 6 -45.71 4.98 32.90
CA TYR A 6 -45.24 3.67 32.47
C TYR A 6 -43.93 3.35 33.18
N SER A 7 -44.04 2.46 34.17
CA SER A 7 -42.91 1.80 34.84
C SER A 7 -42.27 0.79 33.89
N CYS A 8 -40.94 0.66 33.93
CA CYS A 8 -40.14 -0.27 33.11
C CYS A 8 -40.36 -1.77 33.41
N SER A 9 -41.53 -2.15 33.93
CA SER A 9 -41.81 -3.51 34.45
C SER A 9 -43.12 -4.12 33.93
N ASP A 10 -43.68 -3.62 32.82
CA ASP A 10 -44.94 -4.15 32.29
C ASP A 10 -44.72 -5.35 31.35
N ILE A 11 -45.22 -6.52 31.75
CA ILE A 11 -44.92 -7.84 31.13
C ILE A 11 -45.80 -8.11 29.89
N LYS A 12 -46.80 -7.27 29.59
CA LYS A 12 -47.83 -7.57 28.59
C LYS A 12 -47.57 -7.09 27.15
N HIS A 13 -46.44 -6.45 26.85
CA HIS A 13 -46.13 -5.99 25.47
C HIS A 13 -44.68 -6.32 25.01
N PRO A 14 -44.43 -7.52 24.46
CA PRO A 14 -43.06 -7.97 24.14
C PRO A 14 -42.40 -7.27 22.94
N ASN A 15 -43.17 -6.61 22.07
CA ASN A 15 -42.71 -6.24 20.72
C ASN A 15 -42.39 -4.75 20.50
N TRP A 16 -42.32 -3.94 21.54
CA TRP A 16 -41.89 -2.53 21.42
C TRP A 16 -40.47 -2.32 21.95
N ARG A 17 -39.50 -3.06 21.41
CA ARG A 17 -38.08 -2.67 21.49
C ARG A 17 -37.82 -1.51 20.54
N LYS A 18 -38.12 -0.28 20.96
CA LYS A 18 -37.46 0.90 20.37
C LYS A 18 -36.01 0.91 20.82
N LYS A 19 -35.12 0.77 19.83
CA LYS A 19 -33.68 0.96 19.93
C LYS A 19 -33.34 2.28 20.62
N ASP A 20 -32.38 2.18 21.53
CA ASP A 20 -31.49 3.25 21.97
C ASP A 20 -32.14 4.44 22.68
N LYS A 21 -32.65 4.21 23.89
CA LYS A 21 -32.50 5.16 24.99
C LYS A 21 -31.69 4.49 26.10
N ILE A 22 -30.40 4.83 26.16
CA ILE A 22 -29.56 4.51 27.32
C ILE A 22 -30.10 5.36 28.47
N CYS A 23 -30.75 4.73 29.44
CA CYS A 23 -30.98 5.34 30.73
C CYS A 23 -29.60 5.60 31.35
N LEU A 24 -29.19 6.87 31.41
CA LEU A 24 -28.00 7.30 32.12
C LEU A 24 -28.30 7.24 33.61
N THR A 25 -27.92 6.15 34.26
CA THR A 25 -27.73 6.17 35.71
C THR A 25 -26.43 6.92 36.01
N PRO A 26 -26.44 7.92 36.91
CA PRO A 26 -25.22 8.45 37.50
C PRO A 26 -24.45 7.30 38.16
N VAL A 27 -23.15 7.21 37.89
CA VAL A 27 -22.28 6.25 38.56
C VAL A 27 -22.20 6.65 40.04
N THR A 28 -22.92 5.94 40.90
CA THR A 28 -22.85 6.12 42.35
C THR A 28 -21.80 5.20 42.97
N PHE A 29 -21.32 5.59 44.15
CA PHE A 29 -20.32 4.93 45.01
C PHE A 29 -20.47 3.40 45.16
N SER A 30 -21.65 2.86 44.87
CA SER A 30 -22.03 1.44 44.93
C SER A 30 -21.42 0.53 43.86
N ASP A 31 -20.96 1.06 42.73
CA ASP A 31 -20.37 0.23 41.65
C ASP A 31 -18.97 -0.33 42.02
N PHE A 32 -18.46 0.03 43.19
CA PHE A 32 -17.21 -0.44 43.78
C PHE A 32 -17.41 -0.92 45.24
N ASN A 33 -18.41 -1.75 45.53
CA ASN A 33 -18.55 -2.29 46.89
C ASN A 33 -17.53 -3.40 47.20
N LEU A 34 -16.59 -3.03 48.09
CA LEU A 34 -16.18 -3.71 49.33
C LEU A 34 -15.90 -5.21 49.30
N ILE A 35 -14.61 -5.55 49.41
CA ILE A 35 -14.17 -6.72 50.19
C ILE A 35 -13.43 -6.18 51.41
N ASN A 36 -14.06 -6.38 52.58
CA ASN A 36 -13.42 -6.35 53.88
C ASN A 36 -12.32 -7.42 53.91
N ILE A 37 -11.05 -7.00 53.95
CA ILE A 37 -9.98 -7.91 54.34
C ILE A 37 -10.07 -8.04 55.86
N LYS A 38 -10.72 -9.10 56.33
CA LYS A 38 -10.56 -9.56 57.72
C LYS A 38 -9.07 -9.79 57.94
N GLN A 39 -8.52 -9.05 58.90
CA GLN A 39 -7.20 -9.27 59.47
C GLN A 39 -7.06 -10.74 59.89
N LYS A 40 -6.10 -11.45 59.32
CA LYS A 40 -5.36 -12.45 60.09
C LYS A 40 -4.26 -11.67 60.79
N GLN A 41 -4.55 -11.24 62.01
CA GLN A 41 -3.50 -10.98 62.99
C GLN A 41 -2.92 -12.35 63.36
N GLU A 42 -1.68 -12.59 62.99
CA GLU A 42 -0.75 -13.41 63.76
C GLU A 42 0.66 -13.09 63.22
N GLY A 43 1.39 -12.31 64.02
CA GLY A 43 2.72 -11.78 63.73
C GLY A 43 2.70 -10.26 63.52
N GLU A 44 2.80 -9.49 64.60
CA GLU A 44 3.07 -8.05 64.54
C GLU A 44 4.38 -7.77 63.77
N PRO A 45 4.37 -6.94 62.72
CA PRO A 45 5.60 -6.34 62.22
C PRO A 45 5.74 -4.97 62.90
N THR A 46 6.45 -4.95 64.02
CA THR A 46 7.02 -3.74 64.62
C THR A 46 8.08 -3.17 63.67
N SER A 47 7.68 -2.29 62.75
CA SER A 47 8.57 -1.26 62.21
C SER A 47 7.77 -0.13 61.56
N GLU A 48 8.13 1.13 61.87
CA GLU A 48 7.57 2.35 61.24
C GLU A 48 7.60 2.31 59.70
N LYS A 49 8.53 1.53 59.11
CA LYS A 49 8.63 1.29 57.66
C LYS A 49 7.43 0.53 57.07
N VAL A 50 6.79 -0.37 57.82
CA VAL A 50 5.64 -1.15 57.34
C VAL A 50 4.34 -0.34 57.41
N CYS A 51 4.16 0.48 58.45
CA CYS A 51 3.05 1.44 58.52
C CYS A 51 3.14 2.50 57.41
N GLY A 52 4.32 3.09 57.19
CA GLY A 52 4.52 4.08 56.12
C GLY A 52 4.27 3.53 54.71
N ALA A 53 4.65 2.27 54.43
CA ALA A 53 4.38 1.63 53.14
C ALA A 53 2.88 1.32 52.92
N PHE A 54 2.16 0.96 53.99
CA PHE A 54 0.72 0.70 53.96
C PHE A 54 -0.10 2.00 53.78
N GLU A 55 0.24 3.06 54.52
CA GLU A 55 -0.36 4.39 54.39
C GLU A 55 -0.11 5.01 53.01
N GLN A 56 1.11 4.87 52.47
CA GLN A 56 1.44 5.27 51.10
C GLN A 56 0.61 4.53 50.04
N SER A 57 0.30 3.24 50.27
CA SER A 57 -0.52 2.43 49.35
C SER A 57 -2.01 2.83 49.39
N MET A 58 -2.53 3.11 50.60
CA MET A 58 -3.89 3.64 50.80
C MET A 58 -4.05 5.04 50.21
N GLY A 59 -3.08 5.94 50.43
CA GLY A 59 -3.06 7.27 49.83
C GLY A 59 -3.00 7.23 48.30
N LEU A 60 -2.16 6.36 47.74
CA LEU A 60 -2.07 6.18 46.28
C LEU A 60 -3.37 5.64 45.68
N LYS A 61 -4.03 4.68 46.34
CA LYS A 61 -5.33 4.15 45.93
C LYS A 61 -6.39 5.25 45.89
N GLN A 62 -6.46 6.09 46.92
CA GLN A 62 -7.39 7.21 46.99
C GLN A 62 -7.14 8.23 45.86
N ILE A 63 -5.88 8.60 45.63
CA ILE A 63 -5.48 9.50 44.54
C ILE A 63 -5.87 8.93 43.17
N ILE A 64 -5.71 7.61 42.95
CA ILE A 64 -6.11 6.95 41.70
C ILE A 64 -7.63 6.98 41.53
N LEU A 65 -8.41 6.72 42.59
CA LEU A 65 -9.87 6.77 42.54
C LEU A 65 -10.37 8.18 42.25
N GLU A 66 -9.80 9.19 42.89
CA GLU A 66 -10.09 10.59 42.60
C GLU A 66 -9.76 10.97 41.16
N GLN A 67 -8.60 10.53 40.66
CA GLN A 67 -8.19 10.74 39.28
C GLN A 67 -9.20 10.10 38.31
N LEU A 68 -9.64 8.86 38.58
CA LEU A 68 -10.61 8.14 37.75
C LEU A 68 -11.97 8.84 37.74
N ASN A 69 -12.46 9.28 38.90
CA ASN A 69 -13.75 9.98 39.04
C ASN A 69 -13.73 11.37 38.39
N TYR A 70 -12.63 12.11 38.57
CA TYR A 70 -12.46 13.39 37.91
C TYR A 70 -12.34 13.23 36.39
N TYR A 71 -11.60 12.22 35.93
CA TYR A 71 -11.43 11.96 34.50
C TYR A 71 -12.72 11.47 33.84
N SER A 72 -13.51 10.63 34.51
CA SER A 72 -14.77 10.12 33.96
C SER A 72 -15.81 11.22 33.79
N SER A 73 -15.78 12.26 34.62
CA SER A 73 -16.69 13.42 34.54
C SER A 73 -16.19 14.50 33.57
N THR A 74 -14.90 14.83 33.63
CA THR A 74 -14.36 16.00 32.90
C THR A 74 -13.59 15.65 31.63
N GLY A 75 -13.09 14.41 31.52
CA GLY A 75 -12.15 13.99 30.47
C GLY A 75 -10.74 14.55 30.65
N GLN A 76 -10.48 15.23 31.77
CA GLN A 76 -9.20 15.83 32.12
C GLN A 76 -8.53 15.07 33.26
N ARG A 77 -7.21 15.24 33.36
CA ARG A 77 -6.40 14.66 34.45
C ARG A 77 -6.37 15.63 35.61
N LYS A 78 -6.70 15.16 36.82
CA LYS A 78 -6.68 15.98 38.04
C LYS A 78 -5.25 16.24 38.51
N TYR A 79 -4.44 15.17 38.51
CA TYR A 79 -3.05 15.18 38.93
C TYR A 79 -2.12 14.67 37.81
N SER A 80 -0.95 15.29 37.69
CA SER A 80 0.17 14.77 36.91
C SER A 80 0.93 13.71 37.70
N ILE A 81 1.70 12.85 37.02
CA ILE A 81 2.49 11.81 37.69
C ILE A 81 3.49 12.41 38.70
N LEU A 82 4.11 13.55 38.36
CA LEU A 82 5.05 14.26 39.23
C LEU A 82 4.38 14.77 40.51
N GLN A 83 3.17 15.32 40.39
CA GLN A 83 2.38 15.76 41.56
C GLN A 83 2.00 14.56 42.44
N VAL A 84 1.56 13.46 41.83
CA VAL A 84 1.26 12.23 42.58
C VAL A 84 2.50 11.75 43.32
N SER A 85 3.65 11.66 42.66
CA SER A 85 4.94 11.27 43.25
C SER A 85 5.34 12.14 44.44
N ALA A 86 5.16 13.46 44.33
CA ALA A 86 5.41 14.39 45.42
C ALA A 86 4.44 14.20 46.59
N MET A 87 3.14 13.99 46.32
CA MET A 87 2.11 13.77 47.35
C MET A 87 2.34 12.50 48.19
N ILE A 88 2.89 11.46 47.57
CA ILE A 88 3.16 10.17 48.24
C ILE A 88 4.61 10.01 48.70
N GLY A 89 5.48 10.99 48.42
CA GLY A 89 6.87 10.99 48.84
C GLY A 89 7.77 9.90 48.23
N ILE A 90 7.47 9.44 47.00
CA ILE A 90 8.30 8.44 46.30
C ILE A 90 8.65 8.86 44.88
N SER A 91 9.78 8.35 44.36
CA SER A 91 10.27 8.69 43.03
C SER A 91 9.23 8.39 41.93
N GLU A 92 9.30 9.15 40.84
CA GLU A 92 8.41 9.00 39.69
C GLU A 92 8.41 7.59 39.08
N PRO A 93 9.58 6.93 38.85
CA PRO A 93 9.61 5.56 38.35
C PRO A 93 8.88 4.57 39.27
N THR A 94 9.11 4.68 40.58
CA THR A 94 8.46 3.81 41.59
C THR A 94 6.95 4.08 41.65
N THR A 95 6.54 5.35 41.55
CA THR A 95 5.13 5.76 41.51
C THR A 95 4.41 5.15 40.31
N ARG A 96 5.02 5.19 39.12
CA ARG A 96 4.45 4.60 37.90
C ARG A 96 4.25 3.09 38.03
N LYS A 97 5.20 2.39 38.65
CA LYS A 97 5.09 0.94 38.92
C LYS A 97 3.91 0.65 39.85
N ARG A 98 3.85 1.33 41.00
CA ARG A 98 2.80 1.13 42.01
C ARG A 98 1.39 1.49 41.49
N ILE A 99 1.24 2.55 40.69
CA ILE A 99 -0.07 2.90 40.10
C ILE A 99 -0.61 1.76 39.23
N LYS A 100 0.24 1.12 38.41
CA LYS A 100 -0.19 0.00 37.55
C LYS A 100 -0.61 -1.22 38.37
N GLU A 101 0.09 -1.50 39.46
CA GLU A 101 -0.24 -2.57 40.39
C GLU A 101 -1.60 -2.30 41.06
N VAL A 102 -1.84 -1.08 41.54
CA VAL A 102 -3.13 -0.69 42.13
C VAL A 102 -4.26 -0.73 41.09
N LEU A 103 -4.04 -0.24 39.87
CA LEU A 103 -5.02 -0.31 38.79
C LEU A 103 -5.34 -1.75 38.37
N LEU A 104 -4.34 -2.65 38.41
CA LEU A 104 -4.55 -4.07 38.15
C LEU A 104 -5.55 -4.65 39.18
N LEU A 105 -5.33 -4.36 40.46
CA LEU A 105 -6.21 -4.78 41.55
C LEU A 105 -7.63 -4.18 41.46
N LEU A 106 -7.75 -2.92 41.02
CA LEU A 106 -9.05 -2.23 40.91
C LEU A 106 -9.88 -2.62 39.68
N ILE A 107 -9.24 -3.05 38.58
CA ILE A 107 -9.91 -3.28 37.29
C ILE A 107 -10.09 -4.78 37.00
N SER A 108 -9.26 -5.66 37.58
CA SER A 108 -9.29 -7.09 37.30
C SER A 108 -8.99 -7.90 38.56
N PRO A 109 -10.00 -8.33 39.33
CA PRO A 109 -9.77 -9.20 40.50
C PRO A 109 -9.22 -10.58 40.12
N ILE A 110 -9.35 -10.98 38.85
CA ILE A 110 -8.74 -12.19 38.28
C ILE A 110 -7.58 -11.72 37.38
N HIS A 111 -6.39 -12.33 37.49
CA HIS A 111 -5.12 -11.91 36.88
C HIS A 111 -5.05 -11.81 35.33
N SER A 112 -6.18 -11.78 34.62
CA SER A 112 -6.25 -11.99 33.18
C SER A 112 -6.12 -10.76 32.27
N ASP A 113 -5.87 -9.54 32.79
CA ASP A 113 -5.84 -8.38 31.87
C ASP A 113 -4.88 -7.22 32.23
N ILE A 114 -3.59 -7.55 32.28
CA ILE A 114 -2.48 -6.59 32.38
C ILE A 114 -2.54 -5.52 31.27
N GLN A 115 -3.05 -5.86 30.08
CA GLN A 115 -3.16 -4.92 28.95
C GLN A 115 -4.20 -3.83 29.22
N LYS A 116 -5.34 -4.18 29.82
CA LYS A 116 -6.40 -3.24 30.19
C LYS A 116 -5.99 -2.29 31.32
N SER A 117 -5.31 -2.79 32.35
CA SER A 117 -4.73 -1.92 33.40
C SER A 117 -3.72 -0.92 32.79
N ASN A 118 -2.82 -1.38 31.92
CA ASN A 118 -1.88 -0.50 31.22
C ASN A 118 -2.60 0.53 30.32
N THR A 119 -3.73 0.17 29.75
CA THR A 119 -4.51 1.03 28.86
C THR A 119 -5.22 2.13 29.66
N VAL A 120 -5.86 1.78 30.78
CA VAL A 120 -6.45 2.77 31.70
C VAL A 120 -5.36 3.67 32.28
N TYR A 121 -4.22 3.12 32.71
CA TYR A 121 -3.06 3.90 33.14
C TYR A 121 -2.63 4.89 32.05
N ARG A 122 -2.54 4.48 30.78
CA ARG A 122 -2.17 5.37 29.67
C ARG A 122 -3.16 6.52 29.49
N MET A 123 -4.45 6.28 29.69
CA MET A 123 -5.50 7.29 29.64
C MET A 123 -5.36 8.33 30.76
N ILE A 124 -5.22 7.90 32.02
CA ILE A 124 -5.23 8.81 33.19
C ILE A 124 -3.86 9.38 33.59
N PHE A 125 -2.75 8.73 33.23
CA PHE A 125 -1.39 9.16 33.59
C PHE A 125 -0.35 9.05 32.45
N GLY A 126 -0.62 8.33 31.36
CA GLY A 126 0.36 8.09 30.27
C GLY A 126 0.31 9.07 29.10
N LYS A 127 0.81 8.65 27.92
CA LYS A 127 0.95 9.52 26.74
C LYS A 127 -0.40 10.09 26.29
N ILE A 128 -0.35 11.33 25.79
CA ILE A 128 -1.49 12.15 25.34
C ILE A 128 -2.37 11.40 24.33
N THR A 129 -1.78 10.54 23.49
CA THR A 129 -2.38 9.85 22.34
C THR A 129 -3.62 8.98 22.60
N ILE A 130 -3.92 8.63 23.85
CA ILE A 130 -5.06 7.76 24.25
C ILE A 130 -6.06 8.52 25.16
N SER A 131 -5.83 9.81 25.40
CA SER A 131 -6.70 10.60 26.28
C SER A 131 -7.95 11.14 25.55
N TYR A 132 -9.04 11.32 26.28
CA TYR A 132 -10.24 12.02 25.82
C TYR A 132 -9.92 13.40 25.27
N HIS A 133 -9.09 14.17 25.99
CA HIS A 133 -8.64 15.49 25.57
C HIS A 133 -7.98 15.46 24.19
N ASP A 134 -7.05 14.55 23.96
CA ASP A 134 -6.36 14.38 22.69
C ASP A 134 -7.28 13.90 21.55
N LEU A 135 -8.24 13.03 21.86
CA LEU A 135 -9.26 12.63 20.89
C LEU A 135 -10.16 13.81 20.51
N ARG A 136 -10.53 14.63 21.49
CA ARG A 136 -11.32 15.86 21.28
C ARG A 136 -10.55 16.88 20.45
N GLN A 137 -9.28 17.13 20.76
CA GLN A 137 -8.43 18.03 19.97
C GLN A 137 -8.22 17.51 18.54
N GLY A 138 -7.95 16.21 18.39
CA GLY A 138 -7.83 15.58 17.07
C GLY A 138 -9.11 15.65 16.25
N ALA A 139 -10.28 15.51 16.89
CA ALA A 139 -11.57 15.73 16.23
C ALA A 139 -11.71 17.19 15.75
N LEU A 140 -11.38 18.16 16.60
CA LEU A 140 -11.44 19.59 16.25
C LEU A 140 -10.53 19.93 15.07
N ILE A 141 -9.29 19.43 15.05
CA ILE A 141 -8.35 19.60 13.93
C ILE A 141 -8.92 19.00 12.65
N ALA A 142 -9.59 17.86 12.74
CA ALA A 142 -10.27 17.22 11.60
C ALA A 142 -11.62 17.89 11.22
N GLY A 143 -11.97 19.03 11.83
CA GLY A 143 -13.21 19.75 11.56
C GLY A 143 -14.46 19.05 12.10
N LEU A 144 -14.32 18.25 13.15
CA LEU A 144 -15.37 17.48 13.81
C LEU A 144 -15.54 17.92 15.27
N LYS A 145 -16.77 17.82 15.77
CA LYS A 145 -17.08 17.96 17.19
C LYS A 145 -17.31 16.57 17.79
N LEU A 146 -16.55 16.22 18.82
CA LEU A 146 -16.74 14.96 19.54
C LEU A 146 -18.02 15.04 20.38
N ILE A 147 -18.98 14.16 20.11
CA ILE A 147 -20.28 14.09 20.83
C ILE A 147 -20.21 13.11 21.98
N THR A 148 -19.43 12.03 21.84
CA THR A 148 -19.17 11.09 22.94
C THR A 148 -18.66 11.84 24.17
N SER A 149 -19.38 11.70 25.28
CA SER A 149 -19.01 12.32 26.55
C SER A 149 -17.75 11.68 27.14
N PRO A 150 -17.06 12.37 28.07
CA PRO A 150 -15.94 11.79 28.81
C PRO A 150 -16.29 10.45 29.48
N SER A 151 -17.47 10.33 30.06
CA SER A 151 -17.92 9.12 30.76
C SER A 151 -18.16 7.97 29.79
N ALA A 152 -18.76 8.24 28.63
CA ALA A 152 -18.97 7.23 27.59
C ALA A 152 -17.62 6.75 27.02
N PHE A 153 -16.69 7.66 26.78
CA PHE A 153 -15.34 7.31 26.35
C PHE A 153 -14.58 6.48 27.41
N PHE A 154 -14.69 6.87 28.68
CA PHE A 154 -14.12 6.13 29.80
C PHE A 154 -14.64 4.69 29.83
N ASN A 155 -15.95 4.48 29.65
CA ASN A 155 -16.54 3.13 29.60
C ASN A 155 -16.04 2.31 28.40
N ILE A 156 -15.85 2.95 27.24
CA ILE A 156 -15.26 2.29 26.06
C ILE A 156 -13.84 1.80 26.40
N VAL A 157 -13.02 2.64 27.02
CA VAL A 157 -11.65 2.30 27.42
C VAL A 157 -11.64 1.24 28.53
N LYS A 158 -12.53 1.37 29.52
CA LYS A 158 -12.66 0.44 30.65
C LYS A 158 -13.17 -0.94 30.21
N ASN A 159 -13.91 -1.09 29.12
CA ASN A 159 -14.56 -2.37 28.79
C ASN A 159 -13.95 -3.11 27.59
N ASN A 160 -12.93 -2.55 26.92
CA ASN A 160 -12.39 -3.13 25.69
C ASN A 160 -10.88 -3.33 25.74
N HIS A 161 -10.41 -4.52 25.31
CA HIS A 161 -8.98 -4.82 25.18
C HIS A 161 -8.30 -4.01 24.05
N SER A 162 -9.03 -3.68 22.98
CA SER A 162 -8.52 -2.91 21.84
C SER A 162 -9.37 -1.67 21.60
N ILE A 163 -8.81 -0.49 21.89
CA ILE A 163 -9.49 0.80 21.73
C ILE A 163 -9.50 1.26 20.26
N SER A 164 -8.46 0.92 19.49
CA SER A 164 -8.24 1.50 18.16
C SER A 164 -9.36 1.18 17.16
N LYS A 165 -10.14 0.11 17.38
CA LYS A 165 -11.30 -0.30 16.56
C LYS A 165 -12.65 0.18 17.11
N GLN A 166 -12.69 0.66 18.36
CA GLN A 166 -13.92 1.14 18.98
C GLN A 166 -14.38 2.43 18.34
N LYS A 167 -15.70 2.66 18.37
CA LYS A 167 -16.33 3.82 17.73
C LYS A 167 -16.75 4.85 18.75
N VAL A 168 -16.61 6.10 18.37
CA VAL A 168 -17.12 7.28 19.07
C VAL A 168 -18.02 8.07 18.13
N GLU A 169 -18.96 8.78 18.70
CA GLU A 169 -19.88 9.64 17.99
C GLU A 169 -19.26 11.03 17.79
N VAL A 170 -19.32 11.50 16.55
CA VAL A 170 -18.82 12.81 16.14
C VAL A 170 -19.85 13.50 15.26
N GLU A 171 -19.88 14.82 15.35
CA GLU A 171 -20.69 15.72 14.56
C GLU A 171 -19.80 16.53 13.62
N CYS A 172 -20.19 16.69 12.35
CA CYS A 172 -19.46 17.55 11.42
C CYS A 172 -19.99 19.00 11.46
N LYS A 173 -19.30 19.93 10.77
CA LYS A 173 -19.74 21.33 10.63
C LYS A 173 -21.18 21.49 10.11
N LEU A 174 -21.68 20.53 9.33
CA LEU A 174 -23.05 20.51 8.81
C LEU A 174 -24.06 19.82 9.75
N LYS A 175 -23.72 19.61 11.03
CA LYS A 175 -24.57 18.98 12.06
C LYS A 175 -24.99 17.52 11.79
N HIS A 176 -24.27 16.80 10.93
CA HIS A 176 -24.52 15.37 10.73
C HIS A 176 -23.76 14.53 11.78
N LEU A 177 -24.50 13.69 12.50
CA LEU A 177 -23.96 12.71 13.45
C LEU A 177 -23.42 11.48 12.72
N SER A 178 -22.26 10.98 13.18
CA SER A 178 -21.67 9.75 12.65
C SER A 178 -20.82 9.02 13.69
N LEU A 179 -20.79 7.69 13.60
CA LEU A 179 -19.89 6.86 14.39
C LEU A 179 -18.55 6.70 13.65
N ARG A 180 -17.46 7.13 14.27
CA ARG A 180 -16.09 6.97 13.76
C ARG A 180 -15.25 6.12 14.69
N THR A 181 -14.43 5.27 14.09
CA THR A 181 -13.41 4.53 14.82
C THR A 181 -12.40 5.50 15.45
N ILE A 182 -12.02 5.29 16.72
CA ILE A 182 -11.13 6.19 17.49
C ILE A 182 -9.82 6.49 16.74
N SER A 183 -9.21 5.48 16.11
CA SER A 183 -7.99 5.65 15.30
C SER A 183 -8.16 6.58 14.10
N ARG A 184 -9.39 6.75 13.60
CA ARG A 184 -9.73 7.53 12.40
C ARG A 184 -10.36 8.89 12.70
N VAL A 185 -10.51 9.26 13.97
CA VAL A 185 -11.07 10.56 14.35
C VAL A 185 -10.12 11.70 13.99
N LYS A 186 -8.80 11.46 14.05
CA LYS A 186 -7.75 12.46 13.77
C LYS A 186 -7.37 12.59 12.30
N GLU A 187 -7.89 11.73 11.42
CA GLU A 187 -7.59 11.79 9.99
C GLU A 187 -8.28 13.02 9.38
N ALA A 188 -7.53 14.10 9.17
CA ALA A 188 -8.00 15.41 8.72
C ALA A 188 -8.65 15.44 7.32
N SER A 189 -8.66 14.32 6.58
CA SER A 189 -8.94 14.29 5.14
C SER A 189 -10.30 13.70 4.74
N ARG A 190 -11.21 13.44 5.67
CA ARG A 190 -12.50 12.79 5.33
C ARG A 190 -13.69 13.60 5.78
N VAL A 191 -14.30 14.26 4.80
CA VAL A 191 -15.68 14.77 4.81
C VAL A 191 -16.61 13.74 5.48
N CYS A 192 -17.57 14.19 6.29
CA CYS A 192 -18.48 13.29 7.01
C CYS A 192 -19.16 12.32 6.03
N LYS A 193 -19.38 11.04 6.36
CA LYS A 193 -19.90 10.05 5.39
C LYS A 193 -21.15 10.56 4.66
N THR A 194 -22.07 11.18 5.39
CA THR A 194 -23.29 11.80 4.82
C THR A 194 -22.96 12.95 3.88
N CYS A 195 -22.02 13.81 4.24
CA CYS A 195 -21.57 14.96 3.47
C CYS A 195 -20.83 14.49 2.19
N ALA A 196 -20.02 13.44 2.32
CA ALA A 196 -19.29 12.81 1.24
C ALA A 196 -20.27 12.08 0.30
N ASP A 197 -21.29 11.42 0.85
CA ASP A 197 -22.36 10.79 0.08
C ASP A 197 -23.22 11.85 -0.63
N ILE A 198 -23.45 13.04 -0.05
CA ILE A 198 -24.17 14.18 -0.69
C ILE A 198 -23.33 14.84 -1.79
N GLU A 199 -22.05 15.16 -1.53
CA GLU A 199 -21.14 15.67 -2.57
C GLU A 199 -20.95 14.65 -3.69
N TRP A 200 -20.84 13.37 -3.34
CA TRP A 200 -20.80 12.28 -4.31
C TRP A 200 -22.11 12.20 -5.08
N GLN A 201 -23.29 12.32 -4.46
CA GLN A 201 -24.56 12.35 -5.17
C GLN A 201 -24.68 13.55 -6.12
N LYS A 202 -24.18 14.72 -5.73
CA LYS A 202 -24.10 15.90 -6.61
C LYS A 202 -23.11 15.66 -7.76
N SER A 203 -21.97 15.03 -7.48
CA SER A 203 -20.94 14.68 -8.47
C SER A 203 -21.40 13.59 -9.43
N VAL A 204 -22.14 12.60 -8.93
CA VAL A 204 -22.73 11.49 -9.69
C VAL A 204 -23.91 11.96 -10.50
N LYS A 205 -24.75 12.88 -10.02
CA LYS A 205 -25.74 13.54 -10.87
C LYS A 205 -25.09 14.31 -12.01
N LYS A 206 -23.96 14.98 -11.75
CA LYS A 206 -23.18 15.67 -12.79
C LYS A 206 -22.52 14.68 -13.78
N LEU A 207 -21.94 13.59 -13.29
CA LEU A 207 -21.32 12.52 -14.11
C LEU A 207 -22.34 11.66 -14.88
N ASN A 208 -23.52 11.41 -14.33
CA ASN A 208 -24.59 10.66 -15.02
C ASN A 208 -25.28 11.51 -16.10
N LEU A 209 -25.20 12.84 -16.04
CA LEU A 209 -25.63 13.73 -17.11
C LEU A 209 -24.55 13.89 -18.20
N ASP A 210 -23.27 13.63 -17.89
CA ASP A 210 -22.13 13.94 -18.79
C ASP A 210 -21.52 12.73 -19.55
N LYS A 211 -22.09 11.52 -19.53
CA LYS A 211 -21.97 10.47 -20.59
C LYS A 211 -22.54 9.12 -20.13
N GLU A 212 -23.70 8.73 -20.65
CA GLU A 212 -23.95 7.29 -20.83
C GLU A 212 -22.90 6.76 -21.82
N ILE A 213 -22.01 5.87 -21.36
CA ILE A 213 -21.10 5.16 -22.26
C ILE A 213 -21.97 4.40 -23.27
N SER A 214 -21.87 4.75 -24.55
CA SER A 214 -22.55 4.06 -25.66
C SER A 214 -21.65 2.97 -26.22
N PHE A 215 -22.25 2.02 -26.96
CA PHE A 215 -21.49 0.97 -27.65
C PHE A 215 -20.47 1.57 -28.64
N ASN A 216 -20.89 2.59 -29.41
CA ASN A 216 -20.01 3.28 -30.36
C ASN A 216 -18.83 3.97 -29.66
N CYS A 217 -19.06 4.63 -28.52
CA CYS A 217 -17.97 5.26 -27.76
C CYS A 217 -16.89 4.27 -27.29
N ILE A 218 -17.22 2.99 -27.15
CA ILE A 218 -16.25 1.94 -26.79
C ILE A 218 -15.47 1.50 -28.02
N LEU A 219 -16.13 1.33 -29.16
CA LEU A 219 -15.49 0.98 -30.42
C LEU A 219 -14.53 2.08 -30.88
N ASP A 220 -14.95 3.34 -30.82
CA ASP A 220 -14.12 4.50 -31.15
C ASP A 220 -12.89 4.56 -30.25
N LEU A 221 -13.08 4.40 -28.93
CA LEU A 221 -11.97 4.37 -27.98
C LEU A 221 -11.02 3.19 -28.23
N ALA A 222 -11.54 2.02 -28.61
CA ALA A 222 -10.72 0.87 -28.96
C ALA A 222 -9.84 1.19 -30.18
N GLN A 223 -10.44 1.76 -31.22
CA GLN A 223 -9.72 2.17 -32.42
C GLN A 223 -8.62 3.20 -32.10
N ASP A 224 -8.95 4.25 -31.35
CA ASP A 224 -8.01 5.31 -30.94
C ASP A 224 -6.82 4.79 -30.12
N ARG A 225 -6.98 3.66 -29.42
CA ARG A 225 -5.96 3.07 -28.56
C ARG A 225 -5.24 1.87 -29.18
N ASN A 226 -5.45 1.61 -30.48
CA ASN A 226 -4.96 0.42 -31.18
C ASN A 226 -5.39 -0.91 -30.52
N LEU A 227 -6.63 -0.96 -30.04
CA LEU A 227 -7.27 -2.10 -29.39
C LEU A 227 -8.50 -2.56 -30.18
N GLU A 228 -8.97 -3.75 -29.84
CA GLU A 228 -10.27 -4.31 -30.17
C GLU A 228 -10.99 -4.66 -28.86
N VAL A 229 -12.31 -4.45 -28.81
CA VAL A 229 -13.12 -4.96 -27.69
C VAL A 229 -13.76 -6.26 -28.15
N VAL A 230 -13.47 -7.35 -27.45
CA VAL A 230 -13.84 -8.70 -27.85
C VAL A 230 -14.95 -9.27 -26.97
N SER A 231 -15.63 -10.29 -27.50
CA SER A 231 -16.70 -10.99 -26.80
C SER A 231 -16.18 -11.68 -25.54
N PHE A 232 -17.02 -11.70 -24.50
CA PHE A 232 -16.73 -12.38 -23.24
C PHE A 232 -16.98 -13.89 -23.31
N THR A 233 -17.70 -14.35 -24.33
CA THR A 233 -18.03 -15.76 -24.56
C THR A 233 -17.09 -16.39 -25.59
N ASN A 234 -16.64 -15.61 -26.57
CA ASN A 234 -15.64 -16.03 -27.55
C ASN A 234 -14.61 -14.90 -27.79
N PRO A 235 -13.40 -14.99 -27.19
CA PRO A 235 -12.39 -13.93 -27.28
C PRO A 235 -11.81 -13.69 -28.71
N ASP A 236 -12.13 -14.56 -29.68
CA ASP A 236 -11.74 -14.38 -31.08
C ASP A 236 -12.75 -13.56 -31.90
N LEU A 237 -13.93 -13.29 -31.33
CA LEU A 237 -14.98 -12.49 -31.97
C LEU A 237 -15.06 -11.09 -31.34
N PRO A 238 -15.46 -10.06 -32.11
CA PRO A 238 -15.70 -8.72 -31.55
C PRO A 238 -16.87 -8.75 -30.57
N LEU A 239 -16.85 -7.83 -29.60
CA LEU A 239 -17.95 -7.63 -28.68
C LEU A 239 -19.22 -7.26 -29.46
N THR A 240 -20.32 -7.95 -29.18
CA THR A 240 -21.61 -7.62 -29.80
C THR A 240 -22.38 -6.57 -28.99
N GLN A 241 -23.28 -5.85 -29.65
CA GLN A 241 -24.16 -4.88 -28.98
C GLN A 241 -25.06 -5.54 -27.92
N ALA A 242 -25.48 -6.79 -28.14
CA ALA A 242 -26.26 -7.57 -27.19
C ALA A 242 -25.45 -7.89 -25.92
N GLU A 243 -24.20 -8.34 -26.07
CA GLU A 243 -23.30 -8.57 -24.93
C GLU A 243 -23.00 -7.27 -24.17
N PHE A 244 -22.77 -6.16 -24.88
CA PHE A 244 -22.63 -4.86 -24.26
C PHE A 244 -23.86 -4.47 -23.43
N HIS A 245 -25.07 -4.66 -23.97
CA HIS A 245 -26.31 -4.34 -23.27
C HIS A 245 -26.50 -5.19 -22.01
N ASN A 246 -26.28 -6.51 -22.12
CA ASN A 246 -26.35 -7.44 -20.99
C ASN A 246 -25.37 -7.05 -19.89
N LEU A 247 -24.16 -6.65 -20.26
CA LEU A 247 -23.13 -6.26 -19.31
C LEU A 247 -23.45 -4.93 -18.63
N LYS A 248 -24.02 -3.96 -19.36
CA LYS A 248 -24.54 -2.71 -18.80
C LYS A 248 -25.67 -2.97 -17.80
N GLN A 249 -26.61 -3.88 -18.11
CA GLN A 249 -27.69 -4.29 -17.21
C GLN A 249 -27.16 -5.00 -15.95
N ALA A 250 -26.28 -6.00 -16.11
CA ALA A 250 -25.68 -6.72 -15.00
C ALA A 250 -24.89 -5.79 -14.07
N ASN A 251 -24.17 -4.82 -14.65
CA ASN A 251 -23.44 -3.81 -13.91
C ASN A 251 -24.38 -2.82 -13.20
N ALA A 252 -25.59 -2.57 -13.69
CA ALA A 252 -26.59 -1.77 -12.99
C ALA A 252 -27.16 -2.48 -11.75
N LEU A 253 -27.35 -3.81 -11.82
CA LEU A 253 -28.03 -4.63 -10.79
C LEU A 253 -27.25 -4.93 -9.53
N LEU A 254 -25.92 -4.97 -9.59
CA LEU A 254 -25.09 -5.10 -8.38
C LEU A 254 -25.41 -3.86 -7.48
N ASN A 255 -25.05 -3.69 -6.19
CA ASN A 255 -25.26 -2.40 -5.47
C ASN A 255 -24.03 -1.89 -4.65
N LYS A 256 -22.99 -1.33 -5.30
CA LYS A 256 -21.69 -0.95 -4.70
C LYS A 256 -21.05 0.26 -5.39
N ARG A 257 -20.42 1.09 -4.55
CA ARG A 257 -20.05 2.52 -4.71
C ARG A 257 -19.05 2.92 -5.81
N ASN A 258 -18.46 2.01 -6.59
CA ASN A 258 -17.45 2.35 -7.62
C ASN A 258 -17.58 1.39 -8.82
N ARG A 259 -18.46 1.70 -9.78
CA ARG A 259 -18.70 0.82 -10.93
C ARG A 259 -18.21 1.39 -12.24
N GLU A 260 -16.99 1.04 -12.56
CA GLU A 260 -16.51 1.12 -13.93
C GLU A 260 -16.71 -0.25 -14.57
N ILE A 261 -17.31 -0.25 -15.76
CA ILE A 261 -17.49 -1.45 -16.56
C ILE A 261 -16.12 -2.00 -16.97
N VAL A 262 -15.88 -3.29 -16.72
CA VAL A 262 -14.70 -4.02 -17.17
C VAL A 262 -14.99 -4.65 -18.53
N PHE A 263 -14.11 -4.41 -19.49
CA PHE A 263 -14.18 -4.97 -20.83
C PHE A 263 -13.00 -5.91 -21.09
N MET A 264 -13.19 -6.87 -22.00
CA MET A 264 -12.12 -7.67 -22.59
C MET A 264 -11.55 -6.94 -23.81
N TRP A 265 -10.29 -6.56 -23.71
CA TRP A 265 -9.57 -5.83 -24.76
C TRP A 265 -8.54 -6.74 -25.40
N LYS A 266 -8.41 -6.70 -26.72
CA LYS A 266 -7.37 -7.37 -27.49
C LYS A 266 -6.49 -6.31 -28.13
N HIS A 267 -5.18 -6.36 -27.90
CA HIS A 267 -4.28 -5.43 -28.57
C HIS A 267 -4.09 -5.85 -30.02
N LYS A 268 -4.19 -4.90 -30.96
CA LYS A 268 -4.14 -5.23 -32.40
C LYS A 268 -2.79 -5.80 -32.82
N ASP A 269 -1.69 -5.33 -32.22
CA ASP A 269 -0.35 -5.80 -32.60
C ASP A 269 0.01 -7.14 -31.94
N CYS A 270 0.11 -7.19 -30.60
CA CYS A 270 0.53 -8.41 -29.91
C CYS A 270 -0.56 -9.49 -29.80
N LYS A 271 -1.78 -9.23 -30.27
CA LYS A 271 -2.96 -10.12 -30.24
C LYS A 271 -3.39 -10.65 -28.87
N ARG A 272 -2.76 -10.19 -27.79
CA ARG A 272 -3.05 -10.65 -26.42
C ARG A 272 -4.27 -9.94 -25.85
N ILE A 273 -5.02 -10.70 -25.06
CA ILE A 273 -6.29 -10.29 -24.47
C ILE A 273 -6.09 -9.97 -23.00
N PHE A 274 -6.66 -8.86 -22.54
CA PHE A 274 -6.58 -8.41 -21.16
C PHE A 274 -7.88 -7.76 -20.71
N ASN A 275 -8.15 -7.84 -19.40
CA ASN A 275 -9.30 -7.20 -18.78
C ASN A 275 -8.93 -5.82 -18.27
N SER A 276 -9.65 -4.79 -18.70
CA SER A 276 -9.47 -3.44 -18.18
C SER A 276 -10.77 -2.66 -18.14
N LYS A 277 -10.83 -1.70 -17.23
CA LYS A 277 -11.97 -0.80 -17.08
C LYS A 277 -11.98 0.21 -18.23
N TYR A 278 -13.16 0.56 -18.73
CA TYR A 278 -13.31 1.59 -19.76
C TYR A 278 -12.56 2.88 -19.42
N ARG A 279 -12.74 3.38 -18.20
CA ARG A 279 -12.09 4.61 -17.73
C ARG A 279 -10.58 4.54 -17.77
N ASN A 280 -9.99 3.40 -17.41
CA ASN A 280 -8.54 3.24 -17.44
C ASN A 280 -7.99 3.36 -18.87
N ILE A 281 -8.72 2.84 -19.87
CA ILE A 281 -8.36 2.99 -21.29
C ILE A 281 -8.59 4.43 -21.76
N GLN A 282 -9.71 5.04 -21.35
CA GLN A 282 -10.06 6.42 -21.70
C GLN A 282 -9.02 7.42 -21.20
N GLU A 283 -8.65 7.35 -19.92
CA GLU A 283 -7.68 8.24 -19.27
C GLU A 283 -6.22 7.92 -19.66
N GLY A 284 -6.00 6.88 -20.48
CA GLY A 284 -4.65 6.45 -20.89
C GLY A 284 -3.82 5.84 -19.75
N LEU A 285 -4.48 5.43 -18.66
CA LEU A 285 -3.88 4.81 -17.48
C LEU A 285 -3.63 3.31 -17.65
N SER A 286 -4.12 2.70 -18.73
CA SER A 286 -3.89 1.30 -19.05
C SER A 286 -3.53 1.13 -20.52
N HIS A 287 -2.27 0.84 -20.78
CA HIS A 287 -1.80 0.27 -22.05
C HIS A 287 -2.02 -1.25 -22.03
N CYS A 288 -1.90 -1.92 -23.19
CA CYS A 288 -1.85 -3.38 -23.19
C CYS A 288 -0.74 -3.82 -22.23
N PRO A 289 -1.04 -4.55 -21.14
CA PRO A 289 -0.08 -4.87 -20.11
C PRO A 289 1.07 -5.72 -20.64
N TYR A 290 0.84 -6.43 -21.75
CA TYR A 290 1.84 -7.23 -22.43
C TYR A 290 2.77 -6.40 -23.32
N CYS A 291 2.24 -5.39 -24.02
CA CYS A 291 3.08 -4.45 -24.77
C CYS A 291 3.82 -3.49 -23.84
N ASN A 292 3.23 -3.14 -22.68
CA ASN A 292 3.80 -2.21 -21.71
C ASN A 292 5.06 -2.76 -21.01
N ILE A 293 5.20 -4.09 -20.90
CA ILE A 293 6.44 -4.72 -20.38
C ILE A 293 7.63 -4.40 -21.28
N ASN A 294 7.41 -4.26 -22.59
CA ASN A 294 8.46 -4.01 -23.57
C ASN A 294 8.49 -2.54 -24.02
N VAL A 295 7.71 -1.63 -23.42
CA VAL A 295 7.72 -0.21 -23.80
C VAL A 295 9.09 0.39 -23.54
N ASP A 296 9.67 0.14 -22.36
CA ASP A 296 11.00 0.65 -22.05
C ASP A 296 12.09 -0.03 -22.88
N GLN A 297 11.98 -1.34 -23.13
CA GLN A 297 12.86 -2.06 -24.06
C GLN A 297 12.80 -1.46 -25.47
N ARG A 298 11.60 -1.24 -26.01
CA ARG A 298 11.38 -0.66 -27.33
C ARG A 298 11.86 0.78 -27.43
N ILE A 299 11.62 1.61 -26.41
CA ILE A 299 12.18 2.97 -26.36
C ILE A 299 13.71 2.89 -26.37
N THR A 300 14.29 1.98 -25.59
CA THR A 300 15.75 1.78 -25.54
C THR A 300 16.27 1.38 -26.91
N HIS A 301 15.63 0.42 -27.58
CA HIS A 301 15.95 0.02 -28.94
C HIS A 301 15.89 1.21 -29.92
N ASN A 302 14.78 1.96 -29.96
CA ASN A 302 14.63 3.11 -30.86
C ASN A 302 15.70 4.19 -30.58
N MET A 303 16.10 4.38 -29.31
CA MET A 303 17.18 5.31 -28.96
C MET A 303 18.53 4.82 -29.46
N VAL A 304 18.83 3.53 -29.29
CA VAL A 304 20.06 2.91 -29.80
C VAL A 304 20.15 3.06 -31.31
N GLU A 305 19.06 2.77 -32.02
CA GLU A 305 18.99 2.95 -33.47
C GLU A 305 19.28 4.40 -33.86
N LEU A 306 18.64 5.38 -33.20
CA LEU A 306 18.90 6.80 -33.47
C LEU A 306 20.36 7.19 -33.22
N ILE A 307 20.94 6.78 -32.09
CA ILE A 307 22.33 7.11 -31.70
C ILE A 307 23.31 6.55 -32.72
N PHE A 308 23.14 5.29 -33.12
CA PHE A 308 24.16 4.54 -33.86
C PHE A 308 23.85 4.32 -35.35
N SER A 309 22.68 4.75 -35.85
CA SER A 309 22.24 4.59 -37.24
C SER A 309 23.31 4.93 -38.27
N LYS A 310 24.02 6.04 -38.09
CA LYS A 310 25.07 6.52 -39.00
C LYS A 310 26.37 5.67 -39.00
N TYR A 311 26.55 4.80 -38.00
CA TYR A 311 27.69 3.89 -37.88
C TYR A 311 27.35 2.46 -38.31
N ASN A 312 26.08 2.18 -38.65
CA ASN A 312 25.66 0.85 -39.06
C ASN A 312 26.15 0.55 -40.49
N THR A 313 26.74 -0.62 -40.72
CA THR A 313 27.19 -1.02 -42.06
C THR A 313 26.06 -1.57 -42.90
N SER A 314 25.98 -1.11 -44.14
CA SER A 314 25.00 -1.45 -45.19
C SER A 314 24.90 -2.95 -45.58
N PHE A 315 25.61 -3.86 -44.89
CA PHE A 315 25.70 -5.29 -45.22
C PHE A 315 24.74 -6.19 -44.43
N SER A 316 24.06 -5.69 -43.40
CA SER A 316 22.90 -6.37 -42.82
C SER A 316 21.86 -5.33 -42.46
N LYS A 317 20.61 -5.56 -42.87
CA LYS A 317 19.48 -4.80 -42.38
C LYS A 317 19.45 -4.84 -40.85
N GLU A 318 19.27 -3.65 -40.29
CA GLU A 318 18.57 -3.36 -39.04
C GLU A 318 19.25 -3.75 -37.72
N PHE A 319 19.04 -2.90 -36.73
CA PHE A 319 19.22 -3.25 -35.33
C PHE A 319 18.31 -4.43 -35.04
N GLU A 320 18.89 -5.57 -34.65
CA GLU A 320 18.15 -6.82 -34.51
C GLU A 320 17.54 -6.90 -33.11
N SER A 321 16.21 -6.92 -33.01
CA SER A 321 15.50 -7.08 -31.74
C SER A 321 15.43 -8.55 -31.30
N GLU A 322 15.56 -8.80 -29.99
CA GLU A 322 15.41 -10.12 -29.36
C GLU A 322 16.32 -11.21 -29.98
N LYS A 323 17.52 -10.84 -30.43
CA LYS A 323 18.46 -11.76 -31.09
C LYS A 323 19.00 -12.79 -30.11
N LYS A 324 19.05 -14.07 -30.51
CA LYS A 324 19.58 -15.12 -29.61
C LYS A 324 21.08 -14.95 -29.42
N LEU A 325 21.53 -15.02 -28.17
CA LEU A 325 22.96 -14.90 -27.83
C LEU A 325 23.81 -15.97 -28.51
N LYS A 326 23.28 -17.19 -28.69
CA LYS A 326 23.98 -18.25 -29.44
C LYS A 326 24.24 -17.84 -30.89
N GLU A 327 23.29 -17.16 -31.54
CA GLU A 327 23.40 -16.70 -32.92
C GLU A 327 24.39 -15.52 -33.03
N ILE A 328 24.43 -14.64 -32.01
CA ILE A 328 25.44 -13.56 -31.91
C ILE A 328 26.84 -14.16 -31.83
N LEU A 329 27.04 -15.18 -30.99
CA LEU A 329 28.35 -15.80 -30.81
C LEU A 329 28.77 -16.66 -32.02
N ALA A 330 27.81 -17.20 -32.75
CA ALA A 330 28.06 -17.97 -33.97
C ALA A 330 28.67 -17.15 -35.11
N ILE A 331 28.56 -15.81 -35.08
CA ILE A 331 29.15 -14.93 -36.09
C ILE A 331 30.66 -15.17 -36.23
N GLU A 332 31.35 -15.49 -35.13
CA GLU A 332 32.79 -15.75 -35.11
C GLU A 332 33.15 -17.10 -34.44
N GLY A 333 32.19 -18.03 -34.32
CA GLY A 333 32.44 -19.38 -33.81
C GLY A 333 32.67 -19.48 -32.29
N TYR A 334 32.05 -18.60 -31.50
CA TYR A 334 32.20 -18.52 -30.04
C TYR A 334 31.06 -19.20 -29.24
N GLU A 335 30.22 -20.02 -29.87
CA GLU A 335 29.03 -20.60 -29.24
C GLU A 335 29.36 -21.45 -28.01
N ASN A 336 30.50 -22.14 -28.02
CA ASN A 336 30.98 -22.97 -26.92
C ASN A 336 31.25 -22.16 -25.63
N LEU A 337 31.45 -20.84 -25.74
CA LEU A 337 31.63 -19.98 -24.56
C LEU A 337 30.36 -19.91 -23.70
N LEU A 338 29.17 -20.15 -24.26
CA LEU A 338 27.93 -20.20 -23.47
C LEU A 338 27.96 -21.32 -22.44
N GLU A 339 28.39 -22.50 -22.85
CA GLU A 339 28.45 -23.68 -21.99
C GLU A 339 29.52 -23.51 -20.91
N LEU A 340 30.65 -22.89 -21.27
CA LEU A 340 31.77 -22.68 -20.36
C LEU A 340 31.47 -21.61 -19.30
N ASN A 341 30.74 -20.55 -19.66
CA ASN A 341 30.59 -19.36 -18.80
C ASN A 341 29.22 -19.21 -18.14
N MET A 342 28.15 -19.82 -18.69
CA MET A 342 26.78 -19.70 -18.16
C MET A 342 26.30 -20.98 -17.47
N LYS A 343 27.10 -21.50 -16.53
CA LYS A 343 26.89 -22.82 -15.90
C LYS A 343 25.60 -22.91 -15.07
N SER A 344 25.08 -21.79 -14.55
CA SER A 344 23.86 -21.79 -13.75
C SER A 344 22.58 -22.13 -14.52
N ILE A 345 22.62 -21.99 -15.83
CA ILE A 345 21.48 -22.18 -16.72
C ILE A 345 21.56 -23.60 -17.29
N LYS A 346 20.46 -24.36 -17.26
CA LYS A 346 20.45 -25.69 -17.91
C LYS A 346 20.63 -25.56 -19.43
N ASP A 347 21.33 -26.51 -20.04
CA ASP A 347 21.70 -26.51 -21.46
C ASP A 347 20.52 -26.18 -22.39
N ILE A 348 19.35 -26.80 -22.14
CA ILE A 348 18.11 -26.60 -22.91
C ILE A 348 17.59 -25.15 -22.92
N TYR A 349 18.00 -24.34 -21.94
CA TYR A 349 17.58 -22.94 -21.79
C TYR A 349 18.68 -21.96 -22.21
N ARG A 350 19.96 -22.35 -22.24
CA ARG A 350 21.05 -21.47 -22.69
C ARG A 350 20.85 -21.02 -24.14
N SER A 351 20.37 -21.91 -24.99
CA SER A 351 20.08 -21.62 -26.41
C SER A 351 18.90 -20.67 -26.62
N ARG A 352 18.13 -20.38 -25.57
CA ARG A 352 16.96 -19.49 -25.60
C ARG A 352 17.23 -18.10 -25.04
N ILE A 353 18.47 -17.84 -24.60
CA ILE A 353 18.86 -16.51 -24.13
C ILE A 353 18.84 -15.56 -25.31
N THR A 354 18.00 -14.53 -25.21
CA THR A 354 17.90 -13.43 -26.15
C THR A 354 18.54 -12.18 -25.55
N ILE A 355 19.08 -11.33 -26.41
CA ILE A 355 19.51 -9.95 -26.12
C ILE A 355 18.45 -9.02 -26.71
N ASP A 356 18.02 -8.00 -25.97
CA ASP A 356 16.96 -7.09 -26.41
C ASP A 356 17.26 -6.41 -27.77
N CYS A 357 18.49 -5.95 -27.98
CA CYS A 357 18.93 -5.35 -29.25
C CYS A 357 20.39 -5.70 -29.57
N PHE A 358 20.68 -6.04 -30.82
CA PHE A 358 22.03 -6.31 -31.33
C PHE A 358 22.32 -5.52 -32.61
N ALA A 359 23.53 -4.98 -32.72
CA ALA A 359 24.01 -4.32 -33.93
C ALA A 359 25.50 -4.55 -34.15
N ILE A 360 25.91 -4.54 -35.42
CA ILE A 360 27.33 -4.50 -35.82
C ILE A 360 27.63 -3.10 -36.35
N LEU A 361 28.43 -2.36 -35.62
CA LEU A 361 28.80 -0.98 -35.93
C LEU A 361 30.20 -0.95 -36.53
N ASN A 362 30.41 -0.09 -37.52
CA ASN A 362 31.74 0.20 -38.05
C ASN A 362 32.12 1.63 -37.69
N ILE A 363 32.97 1.76 -36.68
CA ILE A 363 33.45 3.02 -36.16
C ILE A 363 34.95 3.02 -36.33
N ASN A 364 35.49 4.03 -37.01
CA ASN A 364 36.94 4.16 -37.22
C ASN A 364 37.63 2.90 -37.78
N ARG A 365 36.94 2.19 -38.70
CA ARG A 365 37.37 0.91 -39.32
C ARG A 365 37.41 -0.30 -38.36
N ARG A 366 36.93 -0.14 -37.13
CA ARG A 366 36.75 -1.22 -36.15
C ARG A 366 35.31 -1.72 -36.19
N LYS A 367 35.14 -3.05 -36.23
CA LYS A 367 33.83 -3.71 -36.21
C LYS A 367 33.44 -4.03 -34.77
N ILE A 368 32.52 -3.23 -34.24
CA ILE A 368 32.02 -3.32 -32.87
C ILE A 368 30.70 -4.08 -32.87
N LYS A 369 30.61 -5.20 -32.14
CA LYS A 369 29.39 -5.98 -31.95
C LYS A 369 28.71 -5.54 -30.67
N LEU A 370 27.71 -4.68 -30.78
CA LEU A 370 27.05 -4.04 -29.66
C LEU A 370 25.75 -4.76 -29.31
N SER A 371 25.69 -5.27 -28.07
CA SER A 371 24.49 -5.82 -27.44
C SER A 371 23.94 -4.81 -26.44
N ILE A 372 22.63 -4.60 -26.44
CA ILE A 372 21.93 -3.73 -25.50
C ILE A 372 20.82 -4.52 -24.82
N GLU A 373 20.71 -4.35 -23.49
CA GLU A 373 19.63 -4.89 -22.67
C GLU A 373 18.97 -3.76 -21.86
N HIS A 374 17.66 -3.80 -21.67
CA HIS A 374 16.97 -2.96 -20.70
C HIS A 374 16.61 -3.75 -19.44
N ASP A 375 17.39 -3.55 -18.38
CA ASP A 375 17.23 -4.25 -17.11
C ASP A 375 16.03 -3.66 -16.34
N GLY A 376 14.91 -4.39 -16.32
CA GLY A 376 13.74 -4.06 -15.49
C GLY A 376 14.02 -4.12 -13.98
N ALA A 377 13.05 -3.73 -13.14
CA ALA A 377 13.20 -3.69 -11.69
C ALA A 377 13.50 -5.07 -11.04
N GLN A 378 13.19 -6.18 -11.73
CA GLN A 378 13.55 -7.52 -11.32
C GLN A 378 15.07 -7.78 -11.30
N HIS A 379 15.88 -6.92 -11.93
CA HIS A 379 17.34 -7.00 -11.90
C HIS A 379 17.96 -6.17 -10.75
N ASP A 380 17.13 -5.52 -9.92
CA ASP A 380 17.62 -4.74 -8.78
C ASP A 380 18.22 -5.66 -7.71
N LYS A 381 19.40 -5.31 -7.20
CA LYS A 381 20.10 -6.07 -6.15
C LYS A 381 19.42 -5.98 -4.78
N ARG A 382 18.54 -5.00 -4.58
CA ARG A 382 17.78 -4.85 -3.33
C ARG A 382 16.63 -5.85 -3.33
N GLU A 383 16.75 -6.87 -2.49
CA GLU A 383 15.82 -8.01 -2.38
C GLU A 383 14.35 -7.60 -2.48
N LYS A 384 13.92 -6.65 -1.64
CA LYS A 384 12.53 -6.20 -1.62
C LYS A 384 12.04 -5.71 -2.99
N ILE A 385 12.86 -4.92 -3.69
CA ILE A 385 12.48 -4.33 -4.98
C ILE A 385 12.48 -5.40 -6.07
N GLY A 386 13.54 -6.22 -6.12
CA GLY A 386 13.69 -7.27 -7.12
C GLY A 386 12.60 -8.35 -7.02
N ILE A 387 12.29 -8.81 -5.80
CA ILE A 387 11.25 -9.82 -5.57
C ILE A 387 9.86 -9.26 -5.85
N ASP A 388 9.54 -8.05 -5.37
CA ASP A 388 8.24 -7.44 -5.62
C ASP A 388 8.02 -7.27 -7.14
N ALA A 389 9.06 -6.88 -7.87
CA ALA A 389 9.04 -6.80 -9.33
C ALA A 389 8.88 -8.17 -10.00
N MET A 390 9.57 -9.21 -9.52
CA MET A 390 9.45 -10.59 -10.02
C MET A 390 8.04 -11.15 -9.84
N ILE A 391 7.41 -10.89 -8.68
CA ILE A 391 6.02 -11.24 -8.41
C ILE A 391 5.09 -10.49 -9.36
N ALA A 392 5.30 -9.19 -9.55
CA ALA A 392 4.49 -8.37 -10.45
C ALA A 392 4.58 -8.88 -11.90
N LEU A 393 5.79 -9.15 -12.39
CA LEU A 393 6.04 -9.67 -13.73
C LEU A 393 5.38 -11.05 -13.94
N SER A 394 5.51 -11.93 -12.94
CA SER A 394 4.92 -13.27 -12.98
C SER A 394 3.39 -13.21 -13.04
N LYS A 395 2.76 -12.31 -12.26
CA LYS A 395 1.30 -12.09 -12.29
C LYS A 395 0.83 -11.65 -13.67
N ILE A 396 1.58 -10.79 -14.36
CA ILE A 396 1.23 -10.37 -15.72
C ILE A 396 1.27 -11.57 -16.69
N ASN A 397 2.21 -12.48 -16.48
CA ASN A 397 2.31 -13.73 -17.23
C ASN A 397 1.33 -14.83 -16.76
N GLY A 398 0.38 -14.50 -15.88
CA GLY A 398 -0.62 -15.45 -15.36
C GLY A 398 -0.08 -16.44 -14.33
N ILE A 399 1.15 -16.25 -13.86
CA ILE A 399 1.82 -17.11 -12.87
C ILE A 399 1.72 -16.44 -11.50
N LEU A 400 1.08 -17.11 -10.54
CA LEU A 400 1.06 -16.67 -9.15
C LEU A 400 2.24 -17.29 -8.40
N LEU A 401 3.24 -16.49 -8.06
CA LEU A 401 4.37 -16.92 -7.25
C LEU A 401 4.15 -16.56 -5.78
N THR A 402 4.51 -17.47 -4.89
CA THR A 402 4.79 -17.15 -3.49
C THR A 402 6.08 -16.33 -3.38
N TYR A 403 6.30 -15.70 -2.23
CA TYR A 403 7.52 -14.92 -1.98
C TYR A 403 8.78 -15.76 -2.17
N ASN A 404 8.81 -16.98 -1.62
CA ASN A 404 9.98 -17.86 -1.70
C ASN A 404 10.27 -18.28 -3.15
N GLU A 405 9.25 -18.67 -3.92
CA GLU A 405 9.43 -19.00 -5.33
C GLU A 405 9.91 -17.80 -6.15
N ALA A 406 9.41 -16.60 -5.84
CA ALA A 406 9.85 -15.37 -6.49
C ALA A 406 11.30 -15.01 -6.11
N ARG A 407 11.70 -15.22 -4.85
CA ARG A 407 13.07 -15.06 -4.39
C ARG A 407 14.01 -16.00 -5.12
N ASP A 408 13.70 -17.29 -5.18
CA ASP A 408 14.58 -18.28 -5.81
C ASP A 408 14.75 -17.98 -7.31
N ARG A 409 13.69 -17.53 -7.99
CA ARG A 409 13.77 -17.06 -9.39
C ARG A 409 14.59 -15.77 -9.53
N TRP A 410 14.44 -14.84 -8.59
CA TRP A 410 15.19 -13.59 -8.58
C TRP A 410 16.69 -13.82 -8.36
N GLU A 411 17.06 -14.70 -7.42
CA GLU A 411 18.46 -15.10 -7.20
C GLU A 411 19.06 -15.78 -8.45
N ALA A 412 18.29 -16.66 -9.10
CA ALA A 412 18.71 -17.28 -10.36
C ALA A 412 18.91 -16.25 -11.49
N GLN A 413 18.02 -15.24 -11.58
CA GLN A 413 18.16 -14.14 -12.53
C GLN A 413 19.44 -13.33 -12.26
N LEU A 414 19.70 -12.93 -11.02
CA LEU A 414 20.93 -12.19 -10.68
C LEU A 414 22.20 -13.00 -10.96
N LYS A 415 22.15 -14.32 -10.74
CA LYS A 415 23.25 -15.21 -11.09
C LYS A 415 23.48 -15.24 -12.61
N ARG A 416 22.41 -15.35 -13.40
CA ARG A 416 22.47 -15.26 -14.87
C ARG A 416 23.05 -13.93 -15.33
N ASP A 417 22.64 -12.81 -14.75
CA ASP A 417 23.13 -11.48 -15.13
C ASP A 417 24.64 -11.34 -14.88
N ASN A 418 25.14 -11.87 -13.76
CA ASN A 418 26.57 -11.89 -13.48
C ASN A 418 27.35 -12.80 -14.44
N GLU A 419 26.82 -13.99 -14.76
CA GLU A 419 27.44 -14.89 -15.74
C GLU A 419 27.47 -14.27 -17.15
N LEU A 420 26.41 -13.53 -17.53
CA LEU A 420 26.35 -12.80 -18.79
C LEU A 420 27.40 -11.68 -18.85
N LYS A 421 27.54 -10.88 -17.77
CA LYS A 421 28.59 -9.86 -17.68
C LYS A 421 29.99 -10.46 -17.82
N ASN A 422 30.27 -11.55 -17.12
CA ASN A 422 31.56 -12.23 -17.19
C ASN A 422 31.86 -12.74 -18.61
N LEU A 423 30.85 -13.26 -19.31
CA LEU A 423 30.99 -13.67 -20.71
C LEU A 423 31.36 -12.47 -21.59
N PHE A 424 30.68 -11.34 -21.46
CA PHE A 424 31.00 -10.14 -22.24
C PHE A 424 32.35 -9.52 -21.85
N ASP A 425 32.79 -9.63 -20.59
CA ASP A 425 34.13 -9.21 -20.18
C ASP A 425 35.23 -10.01 -20.90
N ILE A 426 34.99 -11.29 -21.19
CA ILE A 426 35.87 -12.11 -22.04
C ILE A 426 35.79 -11.65 -23.49
N LEU A 427 34.58 -11.45 -24.02
CA LEU A 427 34.35 -11.13 -25.43
C LEU A 427 34.72 -9.70 -25.82
N LYS A 428 34.91 -8.77 -24.87
CA LYS A 428 35.41 -7.41 -25.12
C LYS A 428 36.70 -7.40 -25.92
N LYS A 429 37.57 -8.40 -25.73
CA LYS A 429 38.82 -8.56 -26.50
C LYS A 429 38.59 -8.85 -27.98
N SER A 430 37.39 -9.32 -28.34
CA SER A 430 36.94 -9.60 -29.72
C SER A 430 35.88 -8.59 -30.19
N ASP A 431 35.86 -7.40 -29.58
CA ASP A 431 34.96 -6.29 -29.89
C ASP A 431 33.45 -6.57 -29.68
N TYR A 432 33.09 -7.49 -28.78
CA TYR A 432 31.70 -7.59 -28.31
C TYR A 432 31.51 -6.81 -27.02
N PHE A 433 30.48 -5.96 -27.00
CA PHE A 433 30.17 -5.10 -25.87
C PHE A 433 28.72 -5.28 -25.44
N LEU A 434 28.47 -5.11 -24.14
CA LEU A 434 27.14 -5.19 -23.56
C LEU A 434 26.86 -3.92 -22.75
N ILE A 435 25.82 -3.19 -23.15
CA ILE A 435 25.28 -2.07 -22.37
C ILE A 435 23.97 -2.55 -21.74
N GLN A 436 23.96 -2.61 -20.41
CA GLN A 436 22.74 -2.88 -19.65
C GLN A 436 22.19 -1.56 -19.09
N VAL A 437 21.06 -1.13 -19.64
CA VAL A 437 20.38 0.11 -19.25
C VAL A 437 19.47 -0.19 -18.06
N PRO A 438 19.74 0.32 -16.85
CA PRO A 438 18.92 0.02 -15.69
C PRO A 438 17.58 0.77 -15.73
N TYR A 439 16.52 0.16 -15.19
CA TYR A 439 15.17 0.76 -15.10
C TYR A 439 15.12 2.11 -14.35
N THR A 440 16.15 2.43 -13.57
CA THR A 440 16.29 3.72 -12.88
C THR A 440 16.61 4.87 -13.83
N VAL A 441 17.16 4.58 -15.02
CA VAL A 441 17.45 5.56 -16.07
C VAL A 441 16.20 5.76 -16.94
N LYS A 442 15.56 6.92 -16.76
CA LYS A 442 14.24 7.23 -17.32
C LYS A 442 14.28 8.33 -18.37
N GLY A 443 13.39 8.21 -19.35
CA GLY A 443 13.15 9.24 -20.36
C GLY A 443 14.41 9.61 -21.15
N ASN A 444 14.59 10.90 -21.44
CA ASN A 444 15.70 11.37 -22.28
C ASN A 444 17.09 11.15 -21.68
N ALA A 445 17.21 10.98 -20.35
CA ALA A 445 18.50 10.66 -19.71
C ALA A 445 19.10 9.34 -20.22
N ARG A 446 18.27 8.48 -20.82
CA ARG A 446 18.69 7.22 -21.42
C ARG A 446 19.63 7.40 -22.61
N TYR A 447 19.47 8.46 -23.42
CA TYR A 447 20.40 8.78 -24.50
C TYR A 447 21.83 8.97 -23.98
N GLU A 448 21.97 9.84 -22.99
CA GLU A 448 23.26 10.16 -22.37
C GLU A 448 23.88 8.93 -21.71
N PHE A 449 23.08 8.10 -21.02
CA PHE A 449 23.57 6.87 -20.42
C PHE A 449 24.14 5.90 -21.47
N ILE A 450 23.39 5.63 -22.54
CA ILE A 450 23.82 4.70 -23.60
C ILE A 450 25.13 5.19 -24.24
N ILE A 451 25.21 6.48 -24.57
CA ILE A 451 26.41 7.08 -25.19
C ILE A 451 27.60 6.97 -24.25
N LYS A 452 27.48 7.43 -23.00
CA LYS A 452 28.60 7.41 -22.05
C LYS A 452 29.06 6.00 -21.74
N GLU A 453 28.14 5.05 -21.60
CA GLU A 453 28.49 3.66 -21.33
C GLU A 453 29.15 2.99 -22.53
N PHE A 454 28.72 3.33 -23.75
CA PHE A 454 29.41 2.91 -24.97
C PHE A 454 30.84 3.47 -25.02
N GLU A 455 31.01 4.78 -24.90
CA GLU A 455 32.31 5.45 -24.95
C GLU A 455 33.26 4.92 -23.87
N ARG A 456 32.76 4.69 -22.66
CA ARG A 456 33.53 4.13 -21.54
C ARG A 456 34.00 2.69 -21.80
N GLN A 457 33.23 1.90 -22.55
CA GLN A 457 33.58 0.50 -22.81
C GLN A 457 34.46 0.33 -24.04
N THR A 458 34.30 1.18 -25.05
CA THR A 458 34.97 1.04 -26.36
C THR A 458 36.15 1.98 -26.56
N ASP A 459 36.22 3.04 -25.75
CA ASP A 459 37.09 4.21 -25.92
C ASP A 459 36.83 4.98 -27.25
N GLU A 460 35.68 4.73 -27.90
CA GLU A 460 35.30 5.36 -29.17
C GLU A 460 34.26 6.47 -28.94
N PRO A 461 34.56 7.74 -29.30
CA PRO A 461 33.64 8.84 -29.10
C PRO A 461 32.45 8.79 -30.07
N ILE A 462 31.26 9.14 -29.58
CA ILE A 462 30.04 9.19 -30.37
C ILE A 462 29.64 10.63 -30.62
N ASN A 463 29.82 11.08 -31.86
CA ASN A 463 29.34 12.39 -32.29
C ASN A 463 27.80 12.36 -32.48
N PHE A 464 27.04 12.56 -31.42
CA PHE A 464 25.58 12.62 -31.44
C PHE A 464 25.09 13.87 -30.69
N ASN A 465 24.29 14.71 -31.35
CA ASN A 465 23.83 15.96 -30.75
C ASN A 465 22.68 15.71 -29.78
N LEU A 466 22.97 15.73 -28.47
CA LEU A 466 21.97 15.58 -27.42
C LEU A 466 20.97 16.74 -27.35
N ALA A 467 21.29 17.93 -27.89
CA ALA A 467 20.39 19.09 -27.82
C ALA A 467 19.13 18.94 -28.70
N ASP A 468 19.23 18.18 -29.80
CA ASP A 468 18.17 18.06 -30.80
C ASP A 468 17.46 16.69 -30.77
N VAL A 469 17.62 15.93 -29.68
CA VAL A 469 17.02 14.59 -29.60
C VAL A 469 15.51 14.66 -29.43
N PRO A 470 14.74 13.80 -30.12
CA PRO A 470 13.31 13.74 -29.94
C PRO A 470 12.96 13.37 -28.49
N ASN A 471 11.82 13.87 -28.01
CA ASN A 471 11.30 13.48 -26.72
C ASN A 471 11.06 11.96 -26.72
N TRP A 472 11.53 11.23 -25.69
CA TRP A 472 11.36 9.78 -25.62
C TRP A 472 9.90 9.32 -25.82
N LYS A 473 8.91 10.14 -25.43
CA LYS A 473 7.49 9.84 -25.64
C LYS A 473 7.09 9.83 -27.11
N SER A 474 7.75 10.62 -27.97
CA SER A 474 7.46 10.61 -29.41
C SER A 474 8.02 9.37 -30.10
N LEU A 475 9.02 8.70 -29.52
CA LEU A 475 9.56 7.43 -30.03
C LEU A 475 8.57 6.26 -29.93
N LEU A 476 7.45 6.45 -29.21
CA LEU A 476 6.35 5.50 -29.14
C LEU A 476 5.29 5.71 -30.21
N LYS A 477 5.27 6.87 -30.89
CA LYS A 477 4.24 7.26 -31.85
C LYS A 477 4.53 6.85 -33.29
N THR A 478 5.69 6.25 -33.55
CA THR A 478 6.17 5.95 -34.91
C THR A 478 5.61 4.66 -35.51
N PHE A 479 4.46 4.16 -35.02
CA PHE A 479 3.74 3.01 -35.58
C PHE A 479 2.23 3.27 -35.58
#